data_AF-A0A9W9BBU8-F1
#
_entry.id   AF-A0A9W9BBU8-F1
#
_cell.length_a   1.000
_cell.length_b   1.000
_cell.length_c   1.000
_cell.angle_alpha   90.00
_cell.angle_beta   90.00
_cell.angle_gamma   90.00
#
_symmetry.space_group_name_H-M   'P 1'
#
loop_
_entity.id
_entity.type
_entity.pdbx_description
1 polymer ?
#
loop_
_entity_poly.entity_id
_entity_poly.type
_entity_poly.pdbx_seq_one_letter_code
_entity_poly.pdbx_strand_id
1 'polypeptide(L)'
;MASYHRVLMTFDRSVTQKSVECNYDIHPWDVLIDGSRWNGKIRLVGYVDVFFLICYSGESRFEKGIIIYKDDEIIQKLMESAGVTPEGLGLQLMNEKEVKAAEGGRKEVLKKYFDFQSVKGGLDYTITSLGHEVGVKTEYDASTLRKYVIKIRKGRDSIMKPRVRRGVSQHDLFDLMHDAVRLGIITQAELIGQIIGKTIGGSTMEDVTSKYLDALIGARNSKNVALEADRQ
;
A
#
# COMPACT_ATOMS: atom_id res chain seq x y z
N MET A 1 25.38 -9.11 -4.75
CA MET A 1 23.91 -9.07 -4.59
C MET A 1 23.58 -8.73 -3.16
N ALA A 2 22.70 -7.76 -2.94
CA ALA A 2 22.32 -7.33 -1.60
C ALA A 2 21.28 -8.28 -0.98
N SER A 3 21.14 -8.23 0.34
CA SER A 3 20.03 -8.88 1.03
C SER A 3 18.74 -8.10 0.81
N TYR A 4 17.58 -8.77 0.75
CA TYR A 4 16.28 -8.07 0.69
C TYR A 4 16.05 -7.18 1.92
N HIS A 5 16.68 -7.47 3.06
CA HIS A 5 16.64 -6.60 4.24
C HIS A 5 17.24 -5.23 3.93
N ARG A 6 18.33 -5.18 3.14
CA ARG A 6 18.95 -3.93 2.72
C ARG A 6 18.11 -3.18 1.70
N VAL A 7 17.38 -3.90 0.84
CA VAL A 7 16.39 -3.29 -0.07
C VAL A 7 15.30 -2.61 0.76
N LEU A 8 14.68 -3.32 1.72
CA LEU A 8 13.67 -2.73 2.61
C LEU A 8 14.21 -1.51 3.38
N MET A 9 15.44 -1.58 3.89
CA MET A 9 16.08 -0.44 4.58
C MET A 9 16.25 0.79 3.68
N THR A 10 16.35 0.62 2.36
CA THR A 10 16.44 1.75 1.42
C THR A 10 15.12 2.54 1.35
N PHE A 11 14.02 1.93 1.77
CA PHE A 11 12.69 2.54 1.91
C PHE A 11 12.33 2.83 3.37
N ASP A 12 13.31 2.83 4.29
CA ASP A 12 13.08 2.94 5.74
C ASP A 12 12.10 1.88 6.29
N ARG A 13 12.10 0.69 5.68
CA ARG A 13 11.26 -0.45 6.03
C ARG A 13 12.08 -1.60 6.60
N SER A 14 11.47 -2.41 7.45
CA SER A 14 12.05 -3.66 7.95
C SER A 14 10.96 -4.67 8.32
N VAL A 15 11.25 -5.96 8.19
CA VAL A 15 10.33 -7.06 8.54
C VAL A 15 10.07 -7.20 10.04
N THR A 16 10.88 -6.54 10.89
CA THR A 16 10.71 -6.52 12.35
C THR A 16 9.99 -5.28 12.86
N GLN A 17 9.57 -4.38 11.96
CA GLN A 17 8.84 -3.17 12.35
C GLN A 17 7.47 -3.53 12.92
N LYS A 18 7.03 -2.78 13.94
CA LYS A 18 5.70 -2.97 14.53
C LYS A 18 4.54 -2.77 13.54
N SER A 19 4.72 -1.98 12.47
CA SER A 19 3.72 -1.74 11.41
C SER A 19 3.64 -2.86 10.37
N VAL A 20 4.42 -3.93 10.53
CA VAL A 20 4.32 -5.08 9.65
C VAL A 20 2.99 -5.77 9.94
N GLU A 21 2.08 -5.70 8.97
CA GLU A 21 0.80 -6.40 9.00
C GLU A 21 0.97 -7.84 8.50
N CYS A 22 1.87 -8.03 7.52
CA CYS A 22 2.19 -9.32 6.96
C CYS A 22 3.68 -9.46 6.69
N ASN A 23 4.27 -10.58 7.09
CA ASN A 23 5.58 -11.04 6.63
C ASN A 23 5.45 -12.54 6.40
N TYR A 24 5.35 -12.95 5.14
CA TYR A 24 5.02 -14.33 4.80
C TYR A 24 5.68 -14.77 3.50
N ASP A 25 6.18 -16.00 3.48
CA ASP A 25 6.67 -16.64 2.27
C ASP A 25 5.49 -17.25 1.52
N ILE A 26 5.23 -16.73 0.33
CA ILE A 26 4.19 -17.24 -0.56
C ILE A 26 4.82 -18.19 -1.57
N HIS A 27 4.17 -19.33 -1.78
CA HIS A 27 4.58 -20.25 -2.83
C HIS A 27 4.41 -19.58 -4.21
N PRO A 28 5.36 -19.71 -5.14
CA PRO A 28 5.23 -19.19 -6.51
C PRO A 28 3.98 -19.58 -7.30
N TRP A 29 3.31 -20.69 -6.94
CA TRP A 29 2.08 -21.13 -7.60
C TRP A 29 0.86 -20.35 -7.11
N ASP A 30 0.99 -19.70 -5.95
CA ASP A 30 -0.04 -18.96 -5.25
C ASP A 30 0.07 -17.45 -5.49
N VAL A 31 1.00 -16.99 -6.35
CA VAL A 31 1.09 -15.58 -6.78
C VAL A 31 1.22 -15.49 -8.29
N LEU A 32 0.43 -14.60 -8.91
CA LEU A 32 0.60 -14.13 -10.28
C LEU A 32 0.78 -12.62 -10.26
N ILE A 33 1.79 -12.12 -10.96
CA ILE A 33 2.09 -10.69 -11.12
C ILE A 33 1.97 -10.42 -12.62
N ASP A 34 0.99 -9.61 -13.01
CA ASP A 34 0.64 -9.32 -14.40
C ASP A 34 0.44 -10.61 -15.23
N GLY A 35 -0.21 -11.60 -14.62
CA GLY A 35 -0.45 -12.92 -15.22
C GLY A 35 0.77 -13.85 -15.27
N SER A 36 1.95 -13.37 -14.88
CA SER A 36 3.20 -14.14 -14.89
C SER A 36 3.59 -14.62 -13.49
N ARG A 37 4.26 -15.77 -13.41
CA ARG A 37 4.84 -16.27 -12.15
C ARG A 37 6.29 -15.84 -12.03
N TRP A 38 6.72 -15.58 -10.81
CA TRP A 38 8.13 -15.41 -10.51
C TRP A 38 8.73 -16.75 -10.11
N ASN A 39 9.87 -17.09 -10.70
CA ASN A 39 10.67 -18.24 -10.29
C ASN A 39 11.47 -17.87 -9.04
N GLY A 40 11.51 -18.74 -8.03
CA GLY A 40 12.24 -18.51 -6.77
C GLY A 40 11.31 -18.37 -5.56
N LYS A 41 11.86 -18.16 -4.35
CA LYS A 41 11.04 -17.93 -3.17
C LYS A 41 10.49 -16.51 -3.20
N ILE A 42 9.20 -16.33 -2.91
CA ILE A 42 8.55 -15.02 -2.90
C ILE A 42 8.15 -14.69 -1.47
N ARG A 43 8.58 -13.54 -0.97
CA ARG A 43 8.18 -12.99 0.34
C ARG A 43 7.26 -11.81 0.13
N LEU A 44 6.08 -11.87 0.76
CA LEU A 44 5.17 -10.75 0.91
C LEU A 44 5.46 -10.05 2.23
N VAL A 45 5.78 -8.76 2.16
CA VAL A 45 5.91 -7.88 3.32
C VAL A 45 4.90 -6.76 3.21
N GLY A 46 3.81 -6.83 3.96
CA GLY A 46 2.74 -5.84 3.98
C GLY A 46 2.87 -4.88 5.15
N TYR A 47 2.77 -3.59 4.86
CA TYR A 47 2.63 -2.49 5.82
C TYR A 47 1.22 -1.89 5.70
N VAL A 48 0.93 -0.85 6.49
CA VAL A 48 -0.35 -0.15 6.46
C VAL A 48 -0.55 0.63 5.15
N ASP A 49 0.52 1.21 4.60
CA ASP A 49 0.55 2.13 3.47
C ASP A 49 0.99 1.48 2.15
N VAL A 50 1.92 0.52 2.21
CA VAL A 50 2.50 -0.17 1.05
C VAL A 50 2.67 -1.65 1.31
N PHE A 51 2.88 -2.45 0.27
CA PHE A 51 3.41 -3.81 0.43
C PHE A 51 4.47 -4.13 -0.62
N PHE A 52 5.37 -5.05 -0.26
CA PHE A 52 6.45 -5.52 -1.09
C PHE A 52 6.22 -6.98 -1.46
N LEU A 53 6.43 -7.30 -2.73
CA LEU A 53 6.64 -8.67 -3.18
C LEU A 53 8.09 -8.82 -3.60
N ILE A 54 8.82 -9.68 -2.91
CA ILE A 54 10.26 -9.83 -3.07
C ILE A 54 10.60 -11.27 -3.44
N CYS A 55 11.24 -11.46 -4.57
CA CYS A 55 11.88 -12.71 -4.92
C CYS A 55 13.30 -12.77 -4.36
N TYR A 56 13.62 -13.87 -3.69
CA TYR A 56 14.92 -14.08 -3.08
C TYR A 56 15.39 -15.53 -3.20
N SER A 57 16.71 -15.72 -3.11
CA SER A 57 17.38 -17.02 -3.06
C SER A 57 18.25 -17.20 -1.83
N GLY A 58 18.59 -18.46 -1.53
CA GLY A 58 19.32 -18.84 -0.32
C GLY A 58 18.56 -18.43 0.94
N GLU A 59 19.25 -17.74 1.85
CA GLU A 59 18.68 -17.22 3.09
C GLU A 59 17.98 -15.86 2.91
N SER A 60 18.58 -14.94 2.16
CA SER A 60 18.01 -13.59 1.99
C SER A 60 18.49 -12.82 0.75
N ARG A 61 19.13 -13.49 -0.22
CA ARG A 61 19.72 -12.83 -1.39
C ARG A 61 18.62 -12.29 -2.28
N PHE A 62 18.55 -10.98 -2.45
CA PHE A 62 17.56 -10.32 -3.30
C PHE A 62 17.82 -10.61 -4.77
N GLU A 63 16.77 -10.99 -5.52
CA GLU A 63 16.83 -11.20 -6.97
C GLU A 63 16.02 -10.15 -7.72
N LYS A 64 14.76 -9.97 -7.31
CA LYS A 64 13.84 -8.97 -7.87
C LYS A 64 12.77 -8.63 -6.86
N GLY A 65 12.14 -7.48 -7.01
CA GLY A 65 11.04 -7.10 -6.13
C GLY A 65 10.23 -5.96 -6.71
N ILE A 66 9.02 -5.82 -6.20
CA ILE A 66 8.14 -4.69 -6.50
C ILE A 66 7.56 -4.15 -5.20
N ILE A 67 7.31 -2.86 -5.17
CA ILE A 67 6.54 -2.18 -4.14
C ILE A 67 5.22 -1.74 -4.76
N ILE A 68 4.14 -1.92 -4.02
CA ILE A 68 2.79 -1.54 -4.41
C ILE A 68 2.25 -0.56 -3.39
N TYR A 69 1.74 0.56 -3.89
CA TYR A 69 1.13 1.60 -3.07
C TYR A 69 -0.34 1.28 -2.83
N LYS A 70 -0.83 1.54 -1.62
CA LYS A 70 -2.23 1.30 -1.24
C LYS A 70 -3.02 2.57 -1.02
N ASP A 71 -2.34 3.69 -0.78
CA ASP A 71 -2.97 4.97 -0.49
C ASP A 71 -3.21 5.79 -1.76
N ASP A 72 -4.45 6.25 -1.95
CA ASP A 72 -4.86 6.97 -3.15
C ASP A 72 -4.27 8.39 -3.25
N GLU A 73 -4.01 9.06 -2.12
CA GLU A 73 -3.35 10.38 -2.12
C GLU A 73 -1.88 10.24 -2.54
N ILE A 74 -1.19 9.22 -2.03
CA ILE A 74 0.18 8.91 -2.45
C ILE A 74 0.19 8.54 -3.94
N ILE A 75 -0.74 7.70 -4.39
CA ILE A 75 -0.87 7.32 -5.80
C ILE A 75 -1.05 8.56 -6.69
N GLN A 76 -1.92 9.50 -6.31
CA GLN A 76 -2.11 10.75 -7.06
C GLN A 76 -0.85 11.60 -7.10
N LYS A 77 -0.21 11.84 -5.95
CA LYS A 77 1.04 12.60 -5.87
C LYS A 77 2.15 11.99 -6.73
N LEU A 78 2.26 10.66 -6.74
CA LEU A 78 3.23 9.96 -7.58
C LEU A 78 2.92 10.14 -9.07
N MET A 79 1.66 10.04 -9.49
CA MET A 79 1.27 10.30 -10.88
C MET A 79 1.53 11.74 -11.32
N GLU A 80 1.22 12.71 -10.45
CA GLU A 80 1.51 14.13 -10.67
C GLU A 80 3.01 14.38 -10.81
N SER A 81 3.81 13.84 -9.90
CA SER A 81 5.27 13.94 -9.96
C SER A 81 5.84 13.29 -11.23
N ALA A 82 5.25 12.17 -11.67
CA ALA A 82 5.67 11.49 -12.87
C ALA A 82 5.20 12.17 -14.18
N GLY A 83 4.28 13.13 -14.08
CA GLY A 83 3.65 13.75 -15.24
C GLY A 83 2.82 12.76 -16.08
N VAL A 84 2.31 11.68 -15.48
CA VAL A 84 1.59 10.62 -16.19
C VAL A 84 0.10 10.65 -15.87
N THR A 85 -0.74 10.47 -16.88
CA THR A 85 -2.19 10.36 -16.70
C THR A 85 -2.61 8.95 -16.29
N PRO A 86 -3.69 8.79 -15.49
CA PRO A 86 -4.19 7.47 -15.09
C PRO A 86 -4.52 6.57 -16.29
N GLU A 87 -5.02 7.17 -17.38
CA GLU A 87 -5.34 6.50 -18.64
C GLU A 87 -4.09 5.96 -19.33
N GLY A 88 -2.99 6.72 -19.31
CA GLY A 88 -1.69 6.29 -19.84
C GLY A 88 -1.10 5.09 -19.10
N LEU A 89 -1.43 4.93 -17.81
CA LEU A 89 -1.05 3.78 -16.98
C LEU A 89 -2.08 2.64 -17.01
N GLY A 90 -3.22 2.84 -17.68
CA GLY A 90 -4.33 1.89 -17.73
C GLY A 90 -5.02 1.68 -16.39
N LEU A 91 -4.92 2.62 -15.45
CA LEU A 91 -5.63 2.58 -14.17
C LEU A 91 -7.11 2.89 -14.39
N GLN A 92 -7.96 2.18 -13.64
CA GLN A 92 -9.40 2.43 -13.63
C GLN A 92 -9.74 3.29 -12.41
N LEU A 93 -10.64 4.24 -12.60
CA LEU A 93 -11.16 5.04 -11.50
C LEU A 93 -12.25 4.21 -10.78
N MET A 94 -12.02 3.85 -9.52
CA MET A 94 -12.91 2.95 -8.79
C MET A 94 -14.17 3.67 -8.31
N ASN A 95 -14.09 4.99 -8.11
CA ASN A 95 -15.18 5.81 -7.60
C ASN A 95 -15.78 6.77 -8.65
N GLU A 96 -15.83 6.35 -9.92
CA GLU A 96 -16.42 7.15 -11.02
C GLU A 96 -17.80 7.75 -10.68
N LYS A 97 -18.66 6.99 -9.99
CA LYS A 97 -20.00 7.44 -9.62
C LYS A 97 -20.00 8.57 -8.60
N GLU A 98 -19.08 8.51 -7.64
CA GLU A 98 -18.95 9.52 -6.58
C GLU A 98 -18.34 10.80 -7.14
N VAL A 99 -17.33 10.66 -8.00
CA VAL A 99 -16.70 11.79 -8.70
C VAL A 99 -17.71 12.50 -9.61
N LYS A 100 -18.47 11.75 -10.43
CA LYS A 100 -19.52 12.34 -11.30
C LYS A 100 -20.66 12.98 -10.51
N ALA A 101 -21.01 12.45 -9.34
CA ALA A 101 -22.01 13.06 -8.46
C ALA A 101 -21.49 14.35 -7.79
N ALA A 102 -20.17 14.43 -7.57
CA ALA A 102 -19.50 15.57 -6.96
C ALA A 102 -19.16 16.69 -7.95
N GLU A 103 -19.02 16.39 -9.24
CA GLU A 103 -18.83 17.39 -10.32
C GLU A 103 -19.96 18.44 -10.38
N GLY A 104 -21.14 18.15 -9.81
CA GLY A 104 -22.25 19.10 -9.63
C GLY A 104 -22.35 19.77 -8.25
N GLY A 105 -21.45 19.45 -7.33
CA GLY A 105 -21.43 19.95 -5.94
C GLY A 105 -20.16 20.72 -5.57
N ARG A 106 -20.17 21.42 -4.43
CA ARG A 106 -19.00 22.18 -3.91
C ARG A 106 -17.90 21.30 -3.28
N LYS A 107 -17.97 19.98 -3.38
CA LYS A 107 -17.05 19.06 -2.67
C LYS A 107 -16.15 18.38 -3.67
N GLU A 108 -14.84 18.60 -3.56
CA GLU A 108 -13.84 17.77 -4.22
C GLU A 108 -13.87 16.37 -3.60
N VAL A 109 -13.98 15.34 -4.44
CA VAL A 109 -13.94 13.93 -4.03
C VAL A 109 -12.62 13.34 -4.49
N LEU A 110 -11.89 12.71 -3.56
CA LEU A 110 -10.61 12.07 -3.85
C LEU A 110 -10.81 10.92 -4.85
N LYS A 111 -10.04 10.92 -5.93
CA LYS A 111 -10.08 9.85 -6.95
C LYS A 111 -9.42 8.58 -6.43
N LYS A 112 -10.15 7.45 -6.44
CA LYS A 112 -9.65 6.16 -5.97
C LYS A 112 -9.16 5.30 -7.13
N TYR A 113 -7.92 4.84 -7.04
CA TYR A 113 -7.26 4.02 -8.07
C TYR A 113 -6.83 2.65 -7.55
N PHE A 114 -6.67 2.52 -6.24
CA PHE A 114 -6.42 1.22 -5.62
C PHE A 114 -7.67 0.34 -5.65
N ASP A 115 -7.53 -0.89 -6.14
CA ASP A 115 -8.59 -1.89 -6.11
C ASP A 115 -8.14 -3.19 -5.47
N PHE A 116 -8.96 -3.65 -4.52
CA PHE A 116 -8.80 -4.91 -3.83
C PHE A 116 -10.09 -5.72 -3.93
N GLN A 117 -10.03 -6.79 -4.71
CA GLN A 117 -11.15 -7.70 -4.91
C GLN A 117 -10.94 -9.00 -4.14
N SER A 118 -11.88 -9.33 -3.27
CA SER A 118 -11.94 -10.60 -2.55
C SER A 118 -13.33 -11.22 -2.66
N VAL A 119 -13.56 -11.99 -3.72
CA VAL A 119 -14.84 -12.71 -3.91
C VAL A 119 -15.09 -13.69 -2.76
N LYS A 120 -16.26 -13.63 -2.12
CA LYS A 120 -16.65 -14.57 -1.06
C LYS A 120 -16.73 -15.98 -1.64
N GLY A 121 -15.97 -16.92 -1.09
CA GLY A 121 -15.83 -18.28 -1.65
C GLY A 121 -14.84 -18.39 -2.83
N GLY A 122 -14.38 -17.28 -3.40
CA GLY A 122 -13.32 -17.27 -4.40
C GLY A 122 -11.97 -17.66 -3.81
N LEU A 123 -11.10 -18.26 -4.62
CA LEU A 123 -9.81 -18.78 -4.20
C LEU A 123 -8.71 -17.72 -4.13
N ASP A 124 -8.87 -16.56 -4.76
CA ASP A 124 -7.80 -15.58 -4.93
C ASP A 124 -8.21 -14.18 -4.43
N TYR A 125 -7.22 -13.42 -3.97
CA TYR A 125 -7.24 -11.97 -3.83
C TYR A 125 -6.71 -11.37 -5.13
N THR A 126 -7.42 -10.40 -5.72
CA THR A 126 -6.92 -9.64 -6.87
C THR A 126 -6.69 -8.20 -6.43
N ILE A 127 -5.46 -7.72 -6.63
CA ILE A 127 -5.02 -6.37 -6.28
C ILE A 127 -4.63 -5.68 -7.58
N THR A 128 -5.17 -4.49 -7.80
CA THR A 128 -4.79 -3.63 -8.92
C THR A 128 -4.38 -2.29 -8.37
N SER A 129 -3.12 -1.89 -8.57
CA SER A 129 -2.61 -0.61 -8.10
C SER A 129 -1.34 -0.20 -8.85
N LEU A 130 -0.85 1.00 -8.54
CA LEU A 130 0.47 1.46 -8.95
C LEU A 130 1.59 0.90 -8.09
N GLY A 131 2.71 0.71 -8.75
CA GLY A 131 3.95 0.30 -8.12
C GLY A 131 5.13 0.52 -9.05
N HIS A 132 6.29 0.12 -8.56
CA HIS A 132 7.51 0.11 -9.35
C HIS A 132 8.43 -1.02 -8.86
N GLU A 133 9.43 -1.34 -9.67
CA GLU A 133 10.44 -2.32 -9.30
C GLU A 133 11.37 -1.74 -8.24
N VAL A 134 11.71 -2.56 -7.25
CA VAL A 134 12.62 -2.15 -6.16
C VAL A 134 13.99 -2.76 -6.33
N GLY A 135 15.00 -2.09 -5.77
CA GLY A 135 16.38 -2.55 -5.70
C GLY A 135 17.16 -1.79 -4.65
N VAL A 136 18.48 -1.95 -4.64
CA VAL A 136 19.36 -1.13 -3.80
C VAL A 136 19.75 0.12 -4.58
N LYS A 137 18.76 0.98 -4.81
CA LYS A 137 18.92 2.29 -5.45
C LYS A 137 18.21 3.34 -4.61
N THR A 138 18.81 4.52 -4.52
CA THR A 138 18.29 5.65 -3.75
C THR A 138 17.35 6.55 -4.54
N GLU A 139 17.28 6.36 -5.86
CA GLU A 139 16.49 7.17 -6.80
C GLU A 139 15.85 6.22 -7.80
N TYR A 140 14.57 6.47 -8.10
CA TYR A 140 13.79 5.74 -9.08
C TYR A 140 13.23 6.74 -10.09
N ASP A 141 13.46 6.46 -11.37
CA ASP A 141 12.89 7.25 -12.44
C ASP A 141 11.36 7.09 -12.40
N ALA A 142 10.66 8.21 -12.52
CA ALA A 142 9.21 8.26 -12.55
C ALA A 142 8.64 7.42 -13.72
N SER A 143 9.41 7.22 -14.79
CA SER A 143 9.08 6.34 -15.91
C SER A 143 8.93 4.86 -15.53
N THR A 144 9.48 4.45 -14.38
CA THR A 144 9.37 3.07 -13.87
C THR A 144 8.03 2.78 -13.20
N LEU A 145 7.25 3.82 -12.91
CA LEU A 145 5.93 3.69 -12.31
C LEU A 145 4.99 3.03 -13.31
N ARG A 146 4.42 1.88 -12.93
CA ARG A 146 3.46 1.16 -13.77
C ARG A 146 2.35 0.55 -12.95
N LYS A 147 1.25 0.25 -13.62
CA LYS A 147 0.15 -0.54 -13.07
C LYS A 147 0.59 -2.00 -12.92
N TYR A 148 0.26 -2.58 -11.78
CA TYR A 148 0.40 -4.01 -11.51
C TYR A 148 -0.96 -4.63 -11.20
N VAL A 149 -1.18 -5.83 -11.73
CA VAL A 149 -2.30 -6.72 -11.38
C VAL A 149 -1.73 -7.94 -10.69
N ILE A 150 -1.95 -8.03 -9.39
CA ILE A 150 -1.42 -9.09 -8.54
C ILE A 150 -2.57 -9.99 -8.10
N LYS A 151 -2.44 -11.29 -8.37
CA LYS A 151 -3.36 -12.32 -7.86
C LYS A 151 -2.65 -13.17 -6.83
N ILE A 152 -3.16 -13.20 -5.61
CA ILE A 152 -2.62 -14.00 -4.51
C ILE A 152 -3.68 -15.03 -4.10
N ARG A 153 -3.35 -16.32 -4.14
CA ARG A 153 -4.25 -17.35 -3.66
C ARG A 153 -4.47 -17.21 -2.15
N LYS A 154 -5.71 -17.28 -1.74
CA LYS A 154 -6.12 -17.33 -0.34
C LYS A 154 -5.54 -18.60 0.28
N GLY A 155 -4.56 -18.42 1.15
CA GLY A 155 -3.96 -19.51 1.89
C GLY A 155 -5.01 -20.32 2.66
N ARG A 156 -4.73 -21.61 2.83
CA ARG A 156 -5.53 -22.50 3.69
C ARG A 156 -5.26 -22.25 5.18
N ASP A 157 -4.13 -21.60 5.48
CA ASP A 157 -3.75 -21.23 6.84
C ASP A 157 -4.68 -20.14 7.39
N SER A 158 -5.46 -20.52 8.41
CA SER A 158 -6.42 -19.62 9.05
C SER A 158 -5.77 -18.48 9.84
N ILE A 159 -4.50 -18.60 10.21
CA ILE A 159 -3.75 -17.57 10.95
C ILE A 159 -3.15 -16.56 9.96
N MET A 160 -2.57 -17.04 8.87
CA MET A 160 -1.91 -16.17 7.90
C MET A 160 -2.89 -15.51 6.93
N LYS A 161 -4.01 -16.14 6.60
CA LYS A 161 -5.05 -15.55 5.74
C LYS A 161 -5.51 -14.15 6.16
N PRO A 162 -5.90 -13.87 7.43
CA PRO A 162 -6.28 -12.52 7.84
C PRO A 162 -5.10 -11.53 7.79
N ARG A 163 -3.87 -11.97 8.09
CA ARG A 163 -2.67 -11.13 8.01
C ARG A 163 -2.31 -10.76 6.58
N VAL A 164 -2.32 -11.73 5.67
CA VAL A 164 -2.11 -11.50 4.23
C VAL A 164 -3.17 -10.55 3.70
N ARG A 165 -4.46 -10.80 4.01
CA ARG A 165 -5.56 -9.91 3.61
C ARG A 165 -5.31 -8.48 4.08
N ARG A 166 -5.02 -8.27 5.37
CA ARG A 166 -4.77 -6.95 5.95
C ARG A 166 -3.56 -6.28 5.31
N GLY A 167 -2.46 -7.01 5.14
CA GLY A 167 -1.22 -6.48 4.54
C GLY A 167 -1.37 -6.00 3.10
N VAL A 168 -2.30 -6.59 2.32
CA VAL A 168 -2.53 -6.21 0.92
C VAL A 168 -3.78 -5.34 0.70
N SER A 169 -4.62 -5.15 1.71
CA SER A 169 -5.79 -4.26 1.62
C SER A 169 -5.46 -2.83 2.01
N GLN A 170 -6.19 -1.87 1.45
CA GLN A 170 -6.25 -0.50 1.97
C GLN A 170 -6.97 -0.51 3.33
N HIS A 171 -6.50 0.32 4.26
CA HIS A 171 -7.05 0.43 5.61
C HIS A 171 -8.04 1.59 5.67
N ASP A 172 -9.23 1.34 6.22
CA ASP A 172 -10.22 2.39 6.46
C ASP A 172 -9.83 3.22 7.69
N LEU A 173 -10.51 4.36 7.91
CA LEU A 173 -10.26 5.23 9.08
C LEU A 173 -10.22 4.46 10.41
N PHE A 174 -11.16 3.54 10.63
CA PHE A 174 -11.19 2.74 11.87
C PHE A 174 -10.00 1.77 11.98
N ASP A 175 -9.57 1.19 10.86
CA ASP A 175 -8.36 0.37 10.84
C ASP A 175 -7.13 1.20 11.17
N LEU A 176 -6.99 2.40 10.58
CA LEU A 176 -5.89 3.31 10.86
C LEU A 176 -5.88 3.78 12.32
N MET A 177 -7.04 4.11 12.88
CA MET A 177 -7.16 4.47 14.30
C MET A 177 -6.76 3.30 15.20
N HIS A 178 -7.21 2.08 14.89
CA HIS A 178 -6.80 0.88 15.63
C HIS A 178 -5.29 0.64 15.52
N ASP A 179 -4.71 0.81 14.34
CA ASP A 179 -3.27 0.70 14.11
C ASP A 179 -2.49 1.76 14.88
N ALA A 180 -2.98 3.01 14.90
CA ALA A 180 -2.35 4.10 15.64
C ALA A 180 -2.29 3.79 17.15
N VAL A 181 -3.34 3.15 17.70
CA VAL A 181 -3.31 2.66 19.08
C VAL A 181 -2.35 1.48 19.26
N ARG A 182 -2.43 0.47 18.39
CA ARG A 182 -1.54 -0.71 18.43
C ARG A 182 -0.06 -0.31 18.36
N LEU A 183 0.24 0.77 17.64
CA LEU A 183 1.58 1.30 17.46
C LEU A 183 1.99 2.29 18.56
N GLY A 184 1.09 2.65 19.46
CA GLY A 184 1.34 3.55 20.58
C GLY A 184 1.46 5.02 20.17
N ILE A 185 0.92 5.40 19.02
CA ILE A 185 0.87 6.79 18.53
C ILE A 185 -0.21 7.57 19.27
N ILE A 186 -1.35 6.92 19.52
CA ILE A 186 -2.45 7.46 20.31
C ILE A 186 -2.88 6.48 21.39
N THR A 187 -3.48 7.00 22.44
CA THR A 187 -4.09 6.21 23.52
C THR A 187 -5.54 5.82 23.18
N GLN A 188 -6.06 4.78 23.82
CA GLN A 188 -7.48 4.40 23.71
C GLN A 188 -8.42 5.55 24.14
N ALA A 189 -8.00 6.37 25.11
CA ALA A 189 -8.78 7.51 25.58
C ALA A 189 -8.86 8.62 24.52
N GLU A 190 -7.74 8.91 23.84
CA GLU A 190 -7.72 9.86 22.72
C GLU A 190 -8.55 9.36 21.54
N LEU A 191 -8.55 8.06 21.25
CA LEU A 191 -9.40 7.43 20.23
C LEU A 191 -10.89 7.69 20.51
N ILE A 192 -11.35 7.39 21.72
CA ILE A 192 -12.75 7.60 22.13
C ILE A 192 -13.11 9.10 22.09
N GLY A 193 -12.23 9.95 22.62
CA GLY A 193 -12.45 11.41 22.64
C GLY A 193 -12.56 12.03 21.26
N GLN A 194 -11.78 11.57 20.28
CA GLN A 194 -11.85 12.10 18.91
C GLN A 194 -13.08 11.63 18.13
N ILE A 195 -13.53 10.38 18.33
CA ILE A 195 -14.79 9.89 17.72
C ILE A 195 -15.96 10.76 18.16
N ILE A 196 -16.01 11.09 19.46
CA ILE A 196 -17.07 11.93 20.03
C ILE A 196 -16.90 13.40 19.62
N GLY A 197 -15.67 13.93 19.62
CA GLY A 197 -15.41 15.35 19.36
C GLY A 197 -15.53 15.79 17.89
N LYS A 198 -15.11 14.94 16.94
CA LYS A 198 -15.07 15.32 15.50
C LYS A 198 -16.37 15.03 14.74
N THR A 199 -17.21 14.12 15.23
CA THR A 199 -18.57 13.94 14.70
C THR A 199 -19.46 15.17 14.96
N ILE A 200 -19.11 15.99 15.96
CA ILE A 200 -19.82 17.24 16.29
C ILE A 200 -19.21 18.47 15.56
N GLY A 201 -17.91 18.42 15.21
CA GLY A 201 -17.14 19.57 14.72
C GLY A 201 -17.10 19.80 13.19
N GLY A 202 -17.78 18.99 12.38
CA GLY A 202 -17.92 19.24 10.93
C GLY A 202 -16.69 18.97 10.04
N SER A 203 -15.61 18.37 10.56
CA SER A 203 -14.47 17.93 9.75
C SER A 203 -14.83 16.72 8.87
N THR A 204 -14.35 16.67 7.63
CA THR A 204 -14.57 15.53 6.72
C THR A 204 -13.81 14.28 7.23
N MET A 205 -14.36 13.09 6.98
CA MET A 205 -13.73 11.82 7.40
C MET A 205 -12.39 11.57 6.70
N GLU A 206 -12.22 12.10 5.49
CA GLU A 206 -11.00 11.97 4.68
C GLU A 206 -9.82 12.73 5.32
N ASP A 207 -10.01 13.99 5.74
CA ASP A 207 -8.98 14.79 6.42
C ASP A 207 -8.48 14.16 7.73
N VAL A 208 -9.34 13.36 8.38
CA VAL A 208 -8.97 12.63 9.59
C VAL A 208 -8.16 11.39 9.23
N THR A 209 -8.56 10.70 8.17
CA THR A 209 -7.89 9.49 7.65
C THR A 209 -6.45 9.81 7.23
N SER A 210 -6.27 10.86 6.42
CA SER A 210 -4.94 11.29 5.96
C SER A 210 -4.03 11.69 7.12
N LYS A 211 -4.53 12.42 8.13
CA LYS A 211 -3.75 12.74 9.34
C LYS A 211 -3.29 11.50 10.12
N TYR A 212 -4.15 10.49 10.24
CA TYR A 212 -3.77 9.25 10.92
C TYR A 212 -2.74 8.47 10.10
N LEU A 213 -2.92 8.41 8.79
CA LEU A 213 -1.96 7.81 7.87
C LEU A 213 -0.62 8.54 7.94
N ASP A 214 -0.61 9.88 7.88
CA ASP A 214 0.58 10.72 8.04
C ASP A 214 1.22 10.56 9.41
N ALA A 215 0.44 10.36 10.48
CA ALA A 215 1.02 10.05 11.79
C ALA A 215 1.66 8.64 11.81
N LEU A 216 1.02 7.66 11.16
CA LEU A 216 1.53 6.29 11.04
C LEU A 216 2.82 6.21 10.20
N ILE A 217 2.88 7.00 9.13
CA ILE A 217 4.02 7.12 8.20
C ILE A 217 5.09 8.03 8.81
N GLY A 218 4.72 9.21 9.33
CA GLY A 218 5.59 10.27 9.82
C GLY A 218 6.19 10.04 11.21
N ALA A 219 5.51 9.29 12.10
CA ALA A 219 6.15 8.78 13.33
C ALA A 219 7.30 7.79 13.03
N ARG A 220 7.44 7.38 11.77
CA ARG A 220 8.45 6.47 11.28
C ARG A 220 9.21 7.14 10.14
N ASN A 221 10.12 8.09 10.45
CA ASN A 221 11.11 8.71 9.54
C ASN A 221 11.21 7.97 8.19
N SER A 222 10.30 8.25 7.26
CA SER A 222 10.23 7.56 5.98
C SER A 222 10.25 8.63 4.93
N LYS A 223 11.40 8.76 4.30
CA LYS A 223 11.41 9.37 2.98
C LYS A 223 10.75 8.35 2.08
N ASN A 224 9.53 8.62 1.64
CA ASN A 224 9.09 8.09 0.37
C ASN A 224 10.19 8.51 -0.62
N VAL A 225 10.94 7.53 -1.13
CA VAL A 225 12.08 7.80 -2.02
C VAL A 225 11.55 8.67 -3.15
N ALA A 226 12.08 9.88 -3.25
CA ALA A 226 11.65 10.85 -4.25
C ALA A 226 11.80 10.22 -5.63
N LEU A 227 10.70 10.17 -6.38
CA LEU A 227 10.78 9.91 -7.81
C LEU A 227 11.56 11.09 -8.43
N GLU A 228 12.45 10.78 -9.37
CA GLU A 228 13.48 11.70 -9.91
C GLU A 228 12.96 13.02 -10.50
N ALA A 229 11.65 13.22 -10.62
CA ALA A 229 11.06 14.47 -11.07
C ALA A 229 11.29 15.66 -10.13
N ASP A 230 11.81 15.45 -8.92
CA ASP A 230 11.89 16.47 -7.87
C ASP A 230 13.22 17.27 -7.82
N ARG A 231 13.93 17.42 -8.95
CA ARG A 231 15.05 18.37 -9.06
C ARG A 231 15.09 19.07 -10.42
N GLN A 232 14.32 20.14 -10.57
CA GLN A 232 14.73 21.30 -11.37
C GLN A 232 15.40 22.33 -10.46
#